data_AF-A0A448XYE5-F1
#
_entry.id   AF-A0A448XYE5-F1
#
_cell.length_a   1.000
_cell.length_b   1.000
_cell.length_c   1.000
_cell.angle_alpha   90.00
_cell.angle_beta   90.00
_cell.angle_gamma   90.00
#
_symmetry.space_group_name_H-M   'P 1'
#
loop_
_entity.id
_entity.type
_entity.pdbx_description
1 polymer ?
#
loop_
_entity_poly.entity_id
_entity_poly.type
_entity_poly.pdbx_seq_one_letter_code
_entity_poly.pdbx_strand_id
1 'polypeptide(L)'
;MCILFIAVDQSQEFPLVIAANRDEFHARPTAASGFWENNQHVLAGRDLLAKGTWMGVTRNGKVAALTNIRAPETIKTDAISRGGLVADWLMDEALKQPTYLEALRANRHQYNGYNLVYGDVKSLAVYNNFEDTHATLTQGVYGLSNANLTTPWPKVTKGIASLTDYVSQNSQLDTEALFAILKDEDKASDHALPNTGIGYEWEKRLSSIFIQSPEYGTRTSTLLLVNSHQQIQWYERTFNPLGEVVGNQRFTIG
;
A
#
# COMPACT_ATOMS: atom_id res chain seq x y z
N MET A 1 -3.75 -4.02 -7.62
CA MET A 1 -3.91 -2.56 -7.58
C MET A 1 -4.34 -2.16 -6.17
N CYS A 2 -3.55 -1.39 -5.43
CA CYS A 2 -3.68 -1.20 -3.98
C CYS A 2 -4.16 0.21 -3.61
N ILE A 3 -4.53 0.41 -2.34
CA ILE A 3 -4.75 1.72 -1.69
C ILE A 3 -4.06 1.74 -0.32
N LEU A 4 -3.50 2.89 0.06
CA LEU A 4 -2.84 3.13 1.34
C LEU A 4 -3.34 4.44 1.96
N PHE A 5 -3.47 4.43 3.28
CA PHE A 5 -3.63 5.60 4.14
C PHE A 5 -2.48 5.63 5.13
N ILE A 6 -1.81 6.77 5.22
CA ILE A 6 -0.56 6.91 5.99
C ILE A 6 -0.71 8.14 6.89
N ALA A 7 -0.75 7.94 8.20
CA ALA A 7 -0.67 9.02 9.19
C ALA A 7 0.76 9.12 9.72
N VAL A 8 1.36 10.30 9.57
CA VAL A 8 2.71 10.64 10.03
C VAL A 8 2.60 11.71 11.10
N ASP A 9 3.16 11.43 12.27
CA ASP A 9 3.20 12.32 13.44
C ASP A 9 1.84 12.91 13.81
N GLN A 10 0.76 12.12 13.67
CA GLN A 10 -0.60 12.51 14.03
C GLN A 10 -1.03 12.01 15.41
N SER A 11 -0.28 11.06 15.99
CA SER A 11 -0.45 10.56 17.35
C SER A 11 0.89 10.55 18.06
N GLN A 12 0.91 11.00 19.32
CA GLN A 12 2.13 10.97 20.14
C GLN A 12 2.54 9.53 20.50
N GLU A 13 1.56 8.64 20.68
CA GLU A 13 1.81 7.24 21.03
C GLU A 13 2.14 6.39 19.81
N PHE A 14 1.59 6.75 18.64
CA PHE A 14 1.80 6.06 17.36
C PHE A 14 2.20 7.05 16.26
N PRO A 15 3.48 7.46 16.19
CA PRO A 15 3.96 8.42 15.20
C PRO A 15 3.81 7.97 13.74
N LEU A 16 3.70 6.66 13.49
CA LEU A 16 3.41 6.14 12.15
C LEU A 16 2.29 5.09 12.18
N VAL A 17 1.26 5.33 11.38
CA VAL A 17 0.18 4.38 11.09
C VAL A 17 0.04 4.25 9.58
N ILE A 18 0.17 3.03 9.07
CA ILE A 18 -0.14 2.71 7.67
C ILE A 18 -1.26 1.68 7.64
N ALA A 19 -2.35 2.01 6.96
CA ALA A 19 -3.46 1.11 6.67
C ALA A 19 -3.55 0.92 5.16
N ALA A 20 -3.47 -0.33 4.68
CA ALA A 20 -3.37 -0.62 3.26
C ALA A 20 -4.28 -1.78 2.85
N ASN A 21 -4.93 -1.65 1.69
CA ASN A 21 -5.55 -2.76 0.98
C ASN A 21 -4.74 -3.12 -0.25
N ARG A 22 -4.52 -4.41 -0.45
CA ARG A 22 -4.11 -4.96 -1.74
C ARG A 22 -5.33 -5.50 -2.46
N ASP A 23 -5.73 -4.84 -3.54
CA ASP A 23 -6.72 -5.40 -4.45
C ASP A 23 -5.99 -6.12 -5.58
N GLU A 24 -6.46 -7.28 -5.99
CA GLU A 24 -5.82 -8.06 -7.05
C GLU A 24 -6.78 -9.10 -7.63
N PHE A 25 -6.48 -9.58 -8.84
CA PHE A 25 -7.16 -10.73 -9.41
C PHE A 25 -7.07 -11.95 -8.50
N HIS A 26 -8.20 -12.64 -8.29
CA HIS A 26 -8.25 -13.78 -7.38
C HIS A 26 -7.38 -14.95 -7.83
N ALA A 27 -7.20 -15.08 -9.14
CA ALA A 27 -6.35 -16.10 -9.75
C ALA A 27 -4.85 -15.85 -9.54
N ARG A 28 -4.42 -14.66 -9.09
CA ARG A 28 -2.99 -14.37 -8.88
C ARG A 28 -2.51 -15.03 -7.57
N PRO A 29 -1.67 -16.08 -7.64
CA PRO A 29 -1.27 -16.82 -6.45
C PRO A 29 -0.43 -15.93 -5.54
N THR A 30 -0.77 -15.95 -4.25
CA THR A 30 -0.22 -15.05 -3.24
C THR A 30 -0.08 -15.81 -1.92
N ALA A 31 1.04 -15.63 -1.20
CA ALA A 31 1.19 -16.10 0.16
C ALA A 31 0.97 -14.96 1.15
N ALA A 32 0.38 -15.28 2.31
CA ALA A 32 0.17 -14.35 3.41
C ALA A 32 1.50 -13.82 3.98
N SER A 33 1.42 -12.74 4.73
CA SER A 33 2.57 -12.13 5.38
C SER A 33 3.25 -13.08 6.38
N GLY A 34 4.57 -13.12 6.29
CA GLY A 34 5.46 -13.81 7.22
C GLY A 34 6.90 -13.37 7.00
N PHE A 35 7.78 -13.77 7.90
CA PHE A 35 9.21 -13.60 7.68
C PHE A 35 9.65 -14.50 6.53
N TRP A 36 10.33 -13.94 5.53
CA TRP A 36 10.71 -14.71 4.35
C TRP A 36 11.77 -15.76 4.68
N GLU A 37 11.58 -16.98 4.17
CA GLU A 37 12.49 -18.12 4.42
C GLU A 37 13.96 -17.77 4.10
N ASN A 38 14.20 -17.19 2.92
CA ASN A 38 15.53 -16.82 2.44
C ASN A 38 16.02 -15.45 2.93
N ASN A 39 15.19 -14.69 3.64
CA ASN A 39 15.56 -13.42 4.24
C ASN A 39 14.67 -13.13 5.47
N GLN A 40 15.04 -13.70 6.60
CA GLN A 40 14.31 -13.62 7.88
C GLN A 40 14.24 -12.19 8.46
N HIS A 41 14.89 -11.24 7.81
CA HIS A 41 14.82 -9.81 8.13
C HIS A 41 13.57 -9.15 7.54
N VAL A 42 13.01 -9.69 6.46
CA VAL A 42 11.87 -9.13 5.72
C VAL A 42 10.57 -9.78 6.18
N LEU A 43 9.63 -8.96 6.66
CA LEU A 43 8.24 -9.32 6.92
C LEU A 43 7.34 -8.74 5.82
N ALA A 44 6.78 -9.60 4.99
CA ALA A 44 5.88 -9.20 3.92
C ALA A 44 5.11 -10.39 3.36
N GLY A 45 3.95 -10.14 2.75
CA GLY A 45 3.31 -11.13 1.88
C GLY A 45 4.12 -11.37 0.61
N ARG A 46 3.85 -12.45 -0.11
CA ARG A 46 4.62 -12.82 -1.31
C ARG A 46 3.73 -13.00 -2.52
N ASP A 47 4.06 -12.31 -3.60
CA ASP A 47 3.52 -12.60 -4.93
C ASP A 47 4.18 -13.88 -5.45
N LEU A 48 3.43 -14.97 -5.60
CA LEU A 48 3.99 -16.26 -5.98
C LEU A 48 4.22 -16.37 -7.49
N LEU A 49 3.64 -15.48 -8.30
CA LEU A 49 3.84 -15.44 -9.74
C LEU A 49 5.09 -14.62 -10.09
N ALA A 50 5.14 -13.36 -9.65
CA ALA A 50 6.25 -12.45 -9.97
C ALA A 50 7.37 -12.42 -8.93
N LYS A 51 7.23 -13.17 -7.83
CA LYS A 51 8.23 -13.29 -6.75
C LYS A 51 8.59 -11.96 -6.07
N GLY A 52 7.73 -10.95 -6.16
CA GLY A 52 7.87 -9.67 -5.45
C GLY A 52 6.94 -9.56 -4.24
N THR A 53 6.71 -8.33 -3.78
CA THR A 53 5.69 -8.01 -2.78
C THR A 53 5.02 -6.66 -3.05
N TRP A 54 3.96 -6.34 -2.31
CA TRP A 54 3.18 -5.10 -2.43
C TRP A 54 3.38 -4.16 -1.24
N MET A 55 3.72 -4.70 -0.07
CA MET A 55 4.03 -3.96 1.14
C MET A 55 4.86 -4.85 2.06
N GLY A 56 5.81 -4.26 2.77
CA GLY A 56 6.58 -4.97 3.78
C GLY A 56 7.33 -4.05 4.71
N VAL A 57 7.85 -4.65 5.78
CA VAL A 57 8.71 -3.99 6.74
C VAL A 57 9.86 -4.93 7.12
N THR A 58 11.01 -4.38 7.45
CA THR A 58 12.14 -5.15 7.97
C THR A 58 12.27 -5.05 9.48
N ARG A 59 13.10 -5.92 10.10
CA ARG A 59 13.35 -5.84 11.54
C ARG A 59 14.05 -4.55 11.98
N ASN A 60 14.80 -3.90 11.09
CA ASN A 60 15.43 -2.60 11.33
C ASN A 60 14.56 -1.40 10.90
N GLY A 61 13.28 -1.64 10.56
CA GLY A 61 12.32 -0.59 10.31
C GLY A 61 12.37 0.01 8.90
N LYS A 62 13.01 -0.61 7.92
CA LYS A 62 12.79 -0.23 6.50
C LYS A 62 11.38 -0.61 6.10
N VAL A 63 10.68 0.30 5.45
CA VAL A 63 9.31 0.11 4.96
C VAL A 63 9.30 0.33 3.46
N ALA A 64 8.54 -0.47 2.73
CA ALA A 64 8.16 -0.15 1.37
C ALA A 64 6.75 -0.66 1.04
N ALA A 65 6.07 0.07 0.16
CA ALA A 65 4.77 -0.32 -0.37
C ALA A 65 4.52 0.28 -1.76
N LEU A 66 3.66 -0.36 -2.54
CA LEU A 66 3.44 -0.01 -3.94
C LEU A 66 1.95 0.14 -4.26
N THR A 67 1.61 1.19 -5.02
CA THR A 67 0.37 1.24 -5.79
C THR A 67 0.65 1.31 -7.28
N ASN A 68 -0.19 0.67 -8.09
CA ASN A 68 -0.14 0.83 -9.54
C ASN A 68 -0.80 2.15 -9.93
N ILE A 69 -0.23 2.87 -10.89
CA ILE A 69 -0.91 4.01 -11.54
C ILE A 69 -1.80 3.46 -12.66
N ARG A 70 -3.00 4.03 -12.75
CA ARG A 70 -4.00 3.66 -13.72
C ARG A 70 -3.85 4.53 -14.97
N ALA A 71 -3.18 3.97 -15.98
CA ALA A 71 -2.94 4.61 -17.28
C ALA A 71 -3.04 3.56 -18.40
N PRO A 72 -4.26 3.16 -18.81
CA PRO A 72 -4.47 2.04 -19.75
C PRO A 72 -3.82 2.27 -21.11
N GLU A 73 -3.76 3.52 -21.58
CA GLU A 73 -3.19 3.89 -22.87
C GLU A 73 -1.67 3.72 -22.96
N THR A 74 -0.99 3.63 -21.81
CA THR A 74 0.48 3.54 -21.75
C THR A 74 0.98 2.17 -21.25
N ILE A 75 0.10 1.17 -21.18
CA ILE A 75 0.47 -0.16 -20.67
C ILE A 75 1.46 -0.83 -21.62
N LYS A 76 2.61 -1.20 -21.06
CA LYS A 76 3.62 -2.05 -21.69
C LYS A 76 3.38 -3.50 -21.29
N THR A 77 3.33 -4.39 -22.27
CA THR A 77 3.10 -5.83 -22.07
C THR A 77 4.34 -6.59 -21.61
N ASP A 78 5.53 -6.05 -21.90
CA ASP A 78 6.84 -6.58 -21.57
C ASP A 78 7.48 -5.91 -20.32
N ALA A 79 6.74 -5.05 -19.63
CA ALA A 79 7.24 -4.37 -18.44
C ALA A 79 7.54 -5.33 -17.28
N ILE A 80 8.59 -4.99 -16.52
CA ILE A 80 8.98 -5.71 -15.30
C ILE A 80 7.89 -5.56 -14.23
N SER A 81 7.69 -6.62 -13.43
CA SER A 81 6.81 -6.56 -12.27
C SER A 81 7.36 -5.58 -11.22
N ARG A 82 6.54 -4.57 -10.90
CA ARG A 82 6.86 -3.53 -9.90
C ARG A 82 7.03 -4.05 -8.48
N GLY A 83 6.51 -5.24 -8.18
CA GLY A 83 6.66 -5.85 -6.85
C GLY A 83 8.11 -6.20 -6.50
N GLY A 84 8.99 -6.30 -7.49
CA GLY A 84 10.44 -6.41 -7.29
C GLY A 84 11.01 -5.19 -6.57
N LEU A 85 10.59 -3.98 -6.94
CA LEU A 85 11.04 -2.73 -6.31
C LEU A 85 10.77 -2.69 -4.80
N VAL A 86 9.66 -3.27 -4.35
CA VAL A 86 9.38 -3.36 -2.91
C VAL A 86 10.32 -4.36 -2.24
N ALA A 87 10.54 -5.51 -2.88
CA ALA A 87 11.43 -6.54 -2.38
C ALA A 87 12.89 -6.06 -2.32
N ASP A 88 13.38 -5.40 -3.36
CA ASP A 88 14.77 -4.92 -3.49
C ASP A 88 15.12 -3.93 -2.38
N TRP A 89 14.20 -3.00 -2.06
CA TRP A 89 14.37 -2.08 -0.93
C TRP A 89 14.48 -2.81 0.42
N LEU A 90 13.58 -3.77 0.65
CA LEU A 90 13.47 -4.49 1.92
C LEU A 90 14.62 -5.48 2.14
N MET A 91 15.14 -6.09 1.08
CA MET A 91 16.25 -7.05 1.17
C MET A 91 17.62 -6.37 1.33
N ASP A 92 17.66 -5.04 1.38
CA ASP A 92 18.90 -4.25 1.48
C ASP A 92 19.88 -4.50 0.32
N GLU A 93 19.35 -4.93 -0.84
CA GLU A 93 20.12 -5.02 -2.09
C GLU A 93 20.29 -3.62 -2.72
N ALA A 94 19.65 -2.59 -2.16
CA ALA A 94 19.74 -1.19 -2.54
C ALA A 94 20.99 -0.48 -1.97
N LEU A 95 22.09 -0.66 -2.71
CA LEU A 95 23.38 0.03 -2.82
C LEU A 95 23.71 1.29 -1.98
N LYS A 96 25.00 1.34 -1.60
CA LYS A 96 25.79 2.50 -1.13
C LYS A 96 26.18 3.50 -2.23
N GLN A 97 25.44 3.55 -3.36
CA GLN A 97 25.53 4.43 -4.56
C GLN A 97 25.40 3.59 -5.86
N PRO A 98 24.65 4.02 -6.90
CA PRO A 98 23.74 5.17 -6.89
C PRO A 98 22.66 5.03 -5.81
N THR A 99 22.15 6.15 -5.30
CA THR A 99 21.06 6.14 -4.32
C THR A 99 19.84 5.41 -4.89
N TYR A 100 18.97 4.90 -4.02
CA TYR A 100 17.79 4.16 -4.47
C TYR A 100 16.91 4.99 -5.42
N LEU A 101 16.73 6.30 -5.16
CA LEU A 101 15.98 7.20 -6.04
C LEU A 101 16.62 7.35 -7.43
N GLU A 102 17.94 7.45 -7.51
CA GLU A 102 18.65 7.54 -8.79
C GLU A 102 18.49 6.24 -9.59
N ALA A 103 18.56 5.08 -8.92
CA ALA A 103 18.30 3.79 -9.55
C ALA A 103 16.85 3.69 -10.06
N LEU A 104 15.87 4.15 -9.28
CA LEU A 104 14.46 4.20 -9.71
C LEU A 104 14.29 5.08 -10.95
N ARG A 105 14.88 6.29 -10.95
CA ARG A 105 14.82 7.23 -12.08
C ARG A 105 15.46 6.67 -13.35
N ALA A 106 16.64 6.08 -13.22
CA ALA A 106 17.38 5.49 -14.33
C ALA A 106 16.60 4.34 -14.99
N ASN A 107 15.91 3.51 -14.19
CA ASN A 107 15.21 2.33 -14.66
C ASN A 107 13.71 2.52 -14.87
N ARG A 108 13.15 3.71 -14.61
CA ARG A 108 11.69 3.96 -14.60
C ARG A 108 10.96 3.52 -15.88
N HIS A 109 11.65 3.57 -17.02
CA HIS A 109 11.13 3.21 -18.34
C HIS A 109 10.83 1.71 -18.50
N GLN A 110 11.42 0.84 -17.67
CA GLN A 110 11.20 -0.61 -17.70
C GLN A 110 9.90 -1.06 -17.02
N TYR A 111 9.20 -0.14 -16.35
CA TYR A 111 8.01 -0.43 -15.57
C TYR A 111 6.76 0.24 -16.16
N ASN A 112 5.60 -0.35 -15.88
CA ASN A 112 4.31 0.33 -15.96
C ASN A 112 4.17 1.33 -14.82
N GLY A 113 3.26 2.30 -14.92
CA GLY A 113 3.09 3.37 -13.93
C GLY A 113 2.90 2.87 -12.48
N TYR A 114 3.56 3.49 -11.52
CA TYR A 114 3.51 3.16 -10.10
C TYR A 114 3.83 4.35 -9.20
N ASN A 115 3.33 4.24 -7.97
CA ASN A 115 3.86 4.96 -6.83
C ASN A 115 4.55 3.95 -5.91
N LEU A 116 5.74 4.30 -5.43
CA LEU A 116 6.51 3.54 -4.45
C LEU A 116 6.67 4.39 -3.20
N VAL A 117 6.05 3.97 -2.11
CA VAL A 117 6.37 4.45 -0.77
C VAL A 117 7.58 3.68 -0.30
N TYR A 118 8.64 4.34 0.15
CA TYR A 118 9.84 3.69 0.68
C TYR A 118 10.55 4.58 1.69
N GLY A 119 11.34 3.98 2.56
CA GLY A 119 12.09 4.68 3.59
C GLY A 119 12.25 3.80 4.84
N ASP A 120 12.34 4.45 5.98
CA ASP A 120 12.26 3.80 7.28
C ASP A 120 11.05 4.32 8.07
N VAL A 121 10.75 3.69 9.21
CA VAL A 121 9.61 4.04 10.07
C VAL A 121 9.61 5.48 10.60
N LYS A 122 10.72 6.22 10.49
CA LYS A 122 10.83 7.63 10.90
C LYS A 122 10.75 8.59 9.71
N SER A 123 11.08 8.13 8.52
CA SER A 123 11.14 8.97 7.32
C SER A 123 10.76 8.16 6.09
N LEU A 124 9.58 8.47 5.57
CA LEU A 124 9.06 7.88 4.35
C LEU A 124 9.11 8.90 3.21
N ALA A 125 9.32 8.39 2.01
CA ALA A 125 9.18 9.14 0.77
C ALA A 125 8.30 8.38 -0.21
N VAL A 126 7.75 9.10 -1.19
CA VAL A 126 6.96 8.56 -2.28
C VAL A 126 7.62 8.96 -3.59
N TYR A 127 7.96 7.98 -4.41
CA TYR A 127 8.36 8.18 -5.80
C TYR A 127 7.23 7.76 -6.74
N ASN A 128 6.85 8.65 -7.65
CA ASN A 128 5.92 8.38 -8.74
C ASN A 128 6.73 8.32 -10.05
N ASN A 129 6.77 7.15 -10.68
CA ASN A 129 7.61 6.94 -11.86
C ASN A 129 6.99 7.50 -13.15
N PHE A 130 5.69 7.78 -13.14
CA PHE A 130 4.92 8.20 -14.31
C PHE A 130 5.12 9.69 -14.57
N GLU A 131 5.01 10.50 -13.52
CA GLU A 131 5.29 11.94 -13.53
C GLU A 131 6.75 12.27 -13.17
N ASP A 132 7.56 11.26 -12.82
CA ASP A 132 8.94 11.39 -12.33
C ASP A 132 9.09 12.35 -11.11
N THR A 133 8.13 12.27 -10.20
CA THR A 133 8.08 13.12 -9.00
C THR A 133 8.47 12.34 -7.75
N HIS A 134 9.07 13.05 -6.79
CA HIS A 134 9.50 12.50 -5.51
C HIS A 134 9.11 13.47 -4.40
N ALA A 135 8.51 12.97 -3.32
CA ALA A 135 8.13 13.77 -2.16
C ALA A 135 8.42 13.02 -0.87
N THR A 136 8.94 13.72 0.14
CA THR A 136 9.05 13.21 1.50
C THR A 136 7.70 13.39 2.21
N LEU A 137 7.26 12.38 2.96
CA LEU A 137 6.08 12.48 3.81
C LEU A 137 6.46 13.19 5.10
N THR A 138 5.84 14.34 5.34
CA THR A 138 5.99 15.12 6.58
C THR A 138 4.79 14.87 7.49
N GLN A 139 4.68 15.59 8.62
CA GLN A 139 3.50 15.53 9.48
C GLN A 139 2.21 15.72 8.68
N GLY A 140 1.29 14.75 8.76
CA GLY A 140 -0.01 14.79 8.10
C GLY A 140 -0.61 13.41 7.85
N VAL A 141 -1.79 13.38 7.23
CA VAL A 141 -2.42 12.15 6.72
C VAL A 141 -2.45 12.18 5.21
N TYR A 142 -1.94 11.11 4.60
CA TYR A 142 -1.85 10.94 3.16
C TYR A 142 -2.67 9.74 2.71
N GLY A 143 -3.23 9.85 1.51
CA GLY A 143 -3.89 8.75 0.82
C GLY A 143 -3.24 8.51 -0.53
N LEU A 144 -3.00 7.25 -0.87
CA LEU A 144 -2.37 6.84 -2.11
C LEU A 144 -3.15 5.68 -2.71
N SER A 145 -3.68 5.89 -3.91
CA SER A 145 -4.38 4.86 -4.69
C SER A 145 -3.74 4.77 -6.07
N ASN A 146 -4.53 4.80 -7.15
CA ASN A 146 -4.04 4.46 -8.49
C ASN A 146 -3.78 5.67 -9.39
N ALA A 147 -3.39 6.77 -8.75
CA ALA A 147 -3.01 8.04 -9.35
C ALA A 147 -1.92 8.69 -8.49
N ASN A 148 -1.70 9.99 -8.63
CA ASN A 148 -0.75 10.74 -7.83
C ASN A 148 -1.11 10.75 -6.33
N LEU A 149 -0.12 11.02 -5.48
CA LEU A 149 -0.30 11.16 -4.03
C LEU A 149 -1.44 12.14 -3.73
N THR A 150 -2.38 11.73 -2.86
CA THR A 150 -3.53 12.55 -2.43
C THR A 150 -4.46 13.02 -3.56
N THR A 151 -4.49 12.32 -4.70
CA THR A 151 -5.49 12.58 -5.74
C THR A 151 -6.89 12.44 -5.12
N PRO A 152 -7.79 13.43 -5.30
CA PRO A 152 -9.05 13.53 -4.54
C PRO A 152 -10.15 12.61 -5.08
N TRP A 153 -9.84 11.33 -5.27
CA TRP A 153 -10.86 10.32 -5.56
C TRP A 153 -11.71 10.10 -4.31
N PRO A 154 -13.03 9.87 -4.43
CA PRO A 154 -13.94 9.78 -3.28
C PRO A 154 -13.45 8.83 -2.19
N LYS A 155 -12.99 7.62 -2.54
CA LYS A 155 -12.43 6.66 -1.58
C LYS A 155 -11.15 7.13 -0.88
N VAL A 156 -10.31 7.90 -1.59
CA VAL A 156 -9.05 8.42 -1.05
C VAL A 156 -9.37 9.52 -0.04
N THR A 157 -10.20 10.49 -0.43
CA THR A 157 -10.63 11.57 0.46
C THR A 157 -11.36 11.03 1.69
N LYS A 158 -12.26 10.06 1.51
CA LYS A 158 -12.99 9.41 2.60
C LYS A 158 -12.04 8.72 3.58
N GLY A 159 -11.12 7.88 3.10
CA GLY A 159 -10.20 7.17 3.99
C GLY A 159 -9.17 8.07 4.67
N ILE A 160 -8.72 9.15 4.01
CA ILE A 160 -7.90 10.20 4.65
C ILE A 160 -8.68 10.82 5.81
N ALA A 161 -9.93 11.25 5.58
CA ALA A 161 -10.76 11.84 6.62
C ALA A 161 -10.99 10.87 7.78
N SER A 162 -11.39 9.63 7.50
CA SER A 162 -11.62 8.61 8.52
C SER A 162 -10.38 8.29 9.36
N LEU A 163 -9.20 8.17 8.73
CA LEU A 163 -7.96 7.93 9.48
C LEU A 163 -7.57 9.16 10.30
N THR A 164 -7.72 10.37 9.76
CA THR A 164 -7.43 11.64 10.45
C THR A 164 -8.28 11.80 11.71
N ASP A 165 -9.60 11.60 11.57
CA ASP A 165 -10.53 11.68 12.69
C ASP A 165 -10.20 10.62 13.75
N TYR A 166 -9.87 9.40 13.31
CA TYR A 166 -9.55 8.31 14.21
C TYR A 166 -8.29 8.57 15.04
N VAL A 167 -7.16 8.90 14.40
CA VAL A 167 -5.88 9.07 15.12
C VAL A 167 -5.83 10.33 15.98
N SER A 168 -6.64 11.35 15.66
CA SER A 168 -6.72 12.58 16.46
C SER A 168 -7.55 12.40 17.75
N GLN A 169 -8.46 11.43 17.78
CA GLN A 169 -9.36 11.19 18.91
C GLN A 169 -8.90 10.05 19.82
N ASN A 170 -7.94 9.23 19.39
CA ASN A 170 -7.53 8.02 20.09
C ASN A 170 -6.02 8.00 20.32
N SER A 171 -5.59 8.02 21.57
CA SER A 171 -4.18 7.83 21.91
C SER A 171 -3.77 6.36 21.69
N GLN A 172 -4.58 5.43 22.18
CA GLN A 172 -4.44 3.99 21.97
C GLN A 172 -5.22 3.55 20.74
N LEU A 173 -4.56 2.83 19.82
CA LEU A 173 -5.18 2.38 18.58
C LEU A 173 -5.81 0.99 18.74
N ASP A 174 -7.09 0.92 18.43
CA ASP A 174 -7.86 -0.31 18.19
C ASP A 174 -7.72 -0.73 16.72
N THR A 175 -7.15 -1.92 16.52
CA THR A 175 -6.97 -2.49 15.19
C THR A 175 -8.28 -2.79 14.48
N GLU A 176 -9.35 -3.10 15.21
CA GLU A 176 -10.66 -3.36 14.59
C GLU A 176 -11.24 -2.12 13.94
N ALA A 177 -11.15 -0.97 14.62
CA ALA A 177 -11.57 0.31 14.06
C ALA A 177 -10.75 0.70 12.81
N LEU A 178 -9.43 0.48 12.81
CA LEU A 178 -8.58 0.71 11.65
C LEU A 178 -8.92 -0.23 10.48
N PHE A 179 -9.18 -1.52 10.75
CA PHE A 179 -9.65 -2.44 9.71
C PHE A 179 -11.04 -2.07 9.19
N ALA A 180 -11.92 -1.48 10.02
CA ALA A 180 -13.22 -1.01 9.57
C ALA A 180 -13.09 0.10 8.51
N ILE A 181 -12.12 1.01 8.64
CA ILE A 181 -11.80 2.01 7.59
C ILE A 181 -11.43 1.32 6.28
N LEU A 182 -10.61 0.26 6.34
CA LEU A 182 -10.21 -0.51 5.17
C LEU A 182 -11.32 -1.40 4.59
N LYS A 183 -12.37 -1.69 5.35
CA LYS A 183 -13.51 -2.52 4.95
C LYS A 183 -14.65 -1.71 4.34
N ASP A 184 -14.44 -0.43 4.06
CA ASP A 184 -15.46 0.44 3.48
C ASP A 184 -15.82 0.05 2.04
N GLU A 185 -17.05 -0.43 1.86
CA GLU A 185 -17.58 -0.94 0.58
C GLU A 185 -18.38 0.12 -0.21
N ASP A 186 -18.46 1.35 0.29
CA ASP A 186 -19.24 2.41 -0.33
C ASP A 186 -18.63 2.78 -1.69
N LYS A 187 -19.44 2.65 -2.73
CA LYS A 187 -19.08 3.06 -4.08
C LYS A 187 -19.33 4.55 -4.25
N ALA A 188 -18.46 5.22 -4.98
CA ALA A 188 -18.66 6.62 -5.35
C ALA A 188 -19.94 6.80 -6.18
N SER A 189 -20.58 7.97 -6.09
CA SER A 189 -21.67 8.34 -6.99
C SER A 189 -21.15 8.46 -8.44
N ASP A 190 -22.04 8.26 -9.42
CA ASP A 190 -21.65 8.20 -10.83
C ASP A 190 -21.00 9.50 -11.32
N HIS A 191 -21.48 10.64 -10.86
CA HIS A 191 -20.92 11.96 -11.19
C HIS A 191 -19.55 12.23 -10.54
N ALA A 192 -19.18 11.46 -9.52
CA ALA A 192 -17.91 11.59 -8.81
C ALA A 192 -16.88 10.53 -9.25
N LEU A 193 -17.23 9.65 -10.19
CA LEU A 193 -16.28 8.69 -10.75
C LEU A 193 -15.23 9.42 -11.58
N PRO A 194 -13.95 9.03 -11.45
CA PRO A 194 -12.94 9.53 -12.38
C PRO A 194 -13.16 8.91 -13.76
N ASN A 195 -12.63 9.57 -14.80
CA ASN A 195 -12.57 9.01 -16.15
C ASN A 195 -11.11 8.72 -16.49
N THR A 196 -10.68 7.48 -16.26
CA THR A 196 -9.28 7.04 -16.48
C THR A 196 -9.11 6.14 -17.69
N GLY A 197 -10.16 5.96 -18.50
CA GLY A 197 -10.13 5.15 -19.72
C GLY A 197 -10.37 3.65 -19.54
N ILE A 198 -10.70 3.15 -18.33
CA ILE A 198 -10.98 1.73 -18.07
C ILE A 198 -12.45 1.33 -18.27
N GLY A 199 -13.31 2.28 -18.64
CA GLY A 199 -14.74 2.08 -18.81
C GLY A 199 -15.54 2.17 -17.51
N TYR A 200 -16.81 2.57 -17.62
CA TYR A 200 -17.69 2.88 -16.49
C TYR A 200 -17.81 1.72 -15.46
N GLU A 201 -18.03 0.49 -15.93
CA GLU A 201 -18.21 -0.68 -15.04
C GLU A 201 -17.00 -0.89 -14.12
N TRP A 202 -15.79 -0.74 -14.67
CA TRP A 202 -14.57 -0.85 -13.88
C TRP A 202 -14.34 0.38 -13.01
N GLU A 203 -14.64 1.59 -13.47
CA GLU A 203 -14.57 2.80 -12.63
C GLU A 203 -15.46 2.66 -11.38
N LYS A 204 -16.72 2.26 -11.59
CA LYS A 204 -17.68 2.05 -10.52
C LYS A 204 -17.23 0.94 -9.57
N ARG A 205 -16.79 -0.19 -10.13
CA ARG A 205 -16.31 -1.35 -9.35
C ARG A 205 -15.12 -1.01 -8.45
N LEU A 206 -14.18 -0.22 -8.95
CA LEU A 206 -12.95 0.13 -8.23
C LEU A 206 -13.08 1.37 -7.34
N SER A 207 -14.29 1.90 -7.18
CA SER A 207 -14.55 3.18 -6.50
C SER A 207 -14.66 3.10 -4.98
N SER A 208 -14.72 1.90 -4.39
CA SER A 208 -14.70 1.67 -2.94
C SER A 208 -13.28 1.43 -2.41
N ILE A 209 -13.09 1.53 -1.08
CA ILE A 209 -11.82 1.19 -0.41
C ILE A 209 -11.65 -0.33 -0.37
N PHE A 210 -12.72 -1.05 0.00
CA PHE A 210 -12.82 -2.50 -0.07
C PHE A 210 -13.57 -2.91 -1.32
N ILE A 211 -12.92 -3.68 -2.20
CA ILE A 211 -13.48 -4.09 -3.49
C ILE A 211 -13.88 -5.56 -3.41
N GLN A 212 -15.12 -5.85 -3.77
CA GLN A 212 -15.63 -7.21 -3.87
C GLN A 212 -16.22 -7.44 -5.26
N SER A 213 -15.58 -8.31 -6.04
CA SER A 213 -16.09 -8.80 -7.33
C SER A 213 -15.67 -10.26 -7.57
N PRO A 214 -16.35 -10.97 -8.49
CA PRO A 214 -16.10 -12.39 -8.76
C PRO A 214 -14.67 -12.74 -9.18
N GLU A 215 -14.02 -11.88 -9.94
CA GLU A 215 -12.70 -12.09 -10.55
C GLU A 215 -11.59 -11.24 -9.91
N TYR A 216 -11.95 -10.16 -9.21
CA TYR A 216 -11.04 -9.16 -8.66
C TYR A 216 -11.56 -8.64 -7.32
N GLY A 217 -10.68 -8.38 -6.36
CA GLY A 217 -11.11 -7.74 -5.12
C GLY A 217 -9.98 -7.50 -4.13
N THR A 218 -10.30 -6.91 -2.99
CA THR A 218 -9.40 -6.77 -1.86
C THR A 218 -9.02 -8.15 -1.34
N ARG A 219 -7.76 -8.50 -1.52
CA ARG A 219 -7.18 -9.78 -1.14
C ARG A 219 -6.61 -9.75 0.27
N THR A 220 -6.02 -8.63 0.65
CA THR A 220 -5.42 -8.43 1.96
C THR A 220 -5.64 -7.02 2.46
N SER A 221 -5.88 -6.88 3.76
CA SER A 221 -5.80 -5.62 4.50
C SER A 221 -4.65 -5.72 5.47
N THR A 222 -3.77 -4.72 5.47
CA THR A 222 -2.54 -4.69 6.27
C THR A 222 -2.51 -3.42 7.11
N LEU A 223 -2.19 -3.56 8.39
CA LEU A 223 -1.87 -2.45 9.28
C LEU A 223 -0.41 -2.54 9.70
N LEU A 224 0.33 -1.45 9.56
CA LEU A 224 1.65 -1.24 10.16
C LEU A 224 1.52 -0.10 11.16
N LEU A 225 1.66 -0.41 12.45
CA LEU A 225 1.62 0.57 13.53
C LEU A 225 3.01 0.66 14.15
N VAL A 226 3.55 1.86 14.31
CA VAL A 226 4.83 2.09 14.97
C VAL A 226 4.56 2.98 16.17
N ASN A 227 4.89 2.48 17.35
CA ASN A 227 4.72 3.27 18.57
C ASN A 227 5.89 4.22 18.83
N SER A 228 5.75 5.09 19.81
CA SER A 228 6.77 6.07 20.23
C SER A 228 8.10 5.43 20.71
N HIS A 229 8.07 4.14 21.07
CA HIS A 229 9.26 3.34 21.39
C HIS A 229 9.88 2.64 20.17
N GLN A 230 9.43 2.96 18.96
CA GLN A 230 9.84 2.34 17.69
C GLN A 230 9.53 0.84 17.59
N GLN A 231 8.67 0.31 18.46
CA GLN A 231 8.16 -1.04 18.29
C GLN A 231 7.17 -1.05 17.13
N ILE A 232 7.39 -1.96 16.20
CA ILE A 232 6.57 -2.14 15.00
C ILE A 232 5.58 -3.27 15.26
N GLN A 233 4.32 -3.00 14.98
CA GLN A 233 3.23 -3.97 15.01
C GLN A 233 2.69 -4.13 13.60
N TRP A 234 2.62 -5.38 13.14
CA TRP A 234 2.07 -5.75 11.84
C TRP A 234 0.83 -6.60 12.04
N TYR A 235 -0.27 -6.22 11.39
CA TYR A 235 -1.49 -7.00 11.34
C TYR A 235 -1.89 -7.19 9.88
N GLU A 236 -2.29 -8.41 9.51
CA GLU A 236 -2.83 -8.69 8.17
C GLU A 236 -4.09 -9.54 8.27
N ARG A 237 -5.08 -9.19 7.44
CA ARG A 237 -6.26 -10.00 7.15
C ARG A 237 -6.21 -10.44 5.70
N THR A 238 -6.43 -11.73 5.45
CA THR A 238 -6.58 -12.26 4.09
C THR A 238 -8.05 -12.57 3.83
N PHE A 239 -8.52 -12.30 2.61
CA PHE A 239 -9.92 -12.47 2.23
C PHE A 239 -10.09 -13.47 1.08
N ASN A 240 -11.20 -14.20 1.09
CA ASN A 240 -11.65 -14.98 -0.06
C ASN A 240 -12.43 -14.09 -1.06
N PRO A 241 -12.85 -14.60 -2.23
CA PRO A 241 -13.62 -13.83 -3.21
C PRO A 241 -14.97 -13.29 -2.71
N LEU A 242 -15.51 -13.86 -1.63
CA LEU A 242 -16.75 -13.39 -0.99
C LEU A 242 -16.50 -12.25 0.02
N GLY A 243 -15.25 -11.81 0.18
CA GLY A 243 -14.88 -10.77 1.13
C GLY A 243 -14.85 -11.24 2.59
N GLU A 244 -14.86 -12.56 2.82
CA GLU A 244 -14.79 -13.16 4.15
C GLU A 244 -13.34 -13.35 4.58
N VAL A 245 -13.06 -13.09 5.86
CA VAL A 245 -11.71 -13.29 6.43
C VAL A 245 -11.39 -14.79 6.47
N VAL A 246 -10.30 -15.18 5.82
CA VAL A 246 -9.81 -16.57 5.79
C VAL A 246 -8.45 -16.74 6.46
N GLY A 247 -7.84 -15.65 6.93
CA GLY A 247 -6.59 -15.69 7.66
C GLY A 247 -6.30 -14.39 8.37
N ASN A 248 -5.59 -14.51 9.50
CA ASN A 248 -5.12 -13.40 10.30
C ASN A 248 -3.64 -13.64 10.64
N GLN A 249 -2.81 -12.63 10.45
CA GLN A 249 -1.40 -12.67 10.84
C GLN A 249 -1.10 -11.47 11.73
N ARG A 250 -0.30 -11.71 12.77
CA ARG A 250 0.16 -10.67 13.69
C ARG A 250 1.63 -10.88 14.01
N PHE A 251 2.41 -9.81 13.90
CA PHE A 251 3.81 -9.80 14.26
C PHE A 251 4.15 -8.55 15.06
N THR A 252 5.14 -8.69 15.93
CA THR A 252 5.74 -7.59 16.68
C THR A 252 7.24 -7.63 16.46
N ILE A 253 7.84 -6.47 16.18
CA ILE A 253 9.28 -6.27 16.03
C ILE A 253 9.65 -5.15 17.02
N GLY A 254 10.68 -5.38 17.83
CA GLY A 254 11.22 -4.42 18.79
C GLY A 254 12.69 -4.68 19.06
#